data_AF-A0A356AIU4-F1
#
_entry.id   AF-A0A356AIU4-F1
#
_cell.length_a   1.000
_cell.length_b   1.000
_cell.length_c   1.000
_cell.angle_alpha   90.00
_cell.angle_beta   90.00
_cell.angle_gamma   90.00
#
_symmetry.space_group_name_H-M   'P 1'
#
loop_
_entity.id
_entity.type
_entity.pdbx_description
1 polymer ?
#
loop_
_entity_poly.entity_id
_entity_poly.type
_entity_poly.pdbx_seq_one_letter_code
_entity_poly.pdbx_strand_id
1 'polypeptide(L)'
;MATNTRKLSEILAEKGLPINFEFGGEAPEEAVDREVKKEPTPRAKRLRDIYFNTLSTANTEFPYWYSRKWNELDGEVTVVRRAASLKCAFSHLTPNIIPGEKLVMQKTQFYRGSFPMPWLSEGFFVAKSDELYQEALERGSASAGELSKFGTGGGNVVKSFGKVVSIAGKFGMRQEEIPVLIRLAKEWVGRSVDDLGNQYEKMVPDYKLKENIMKSLICMFDSGFTLPQGREVINYYYPLQYGLDGLIRMAKECKNEVAGNADGDGVTGMDRLYFYEAVKLVLEGIQAWLLNYAKHARELASSADREERKKEYLDIADCLEWIAHNRPRTFREA
;
A
#
# COMPACT_ATOMS: atom_id res chain seq x y z
N MET A 1 -47.00 -51.13 -18.59
CA MET A 1 -46.93 -50.85 -17.13
C MET A 1 -46.11 -49.57 -16.97
N ALA A 2 -46.75 -48.47 -16.57
CA ALA A 2 -46.04 -47.21 -16.32
C ALA A 2 -45.51 -47.22 -14.88
N THR A 3 -44.19 -47.18 -14.71
CA THR A 3 -43.53 -47.05 -13.41
C THR A 3 -43.83 -45.66 -12.85
N ASN A 4 -44.65 -45.61 -11.80
CA ASN A 4 -45.03 -44.39 -11.09
C ASN A 4 -43.90 -43.98 -10.12
N THR A 5 -42.85 -43.36 -10.65
CA THR A 5 -41.74 -42.82 -9.86
C THR A 5 -42.12 -41.46 -9.27
N ARG A 6 -42.68 -41.47 -8.06
CA ARG A 6 -42.88 -40.25 -7.25
C ARG A 6 -41.53 -39.73 -6.73
N LYS A 7 -41.34 -38.42 -6.69
CA LYS A 7 -40.11 -37.82 -6.16
C LYS A 7 -40.10 -37.90 -4.63
N LEU A 8 -38.93 -38.09 -4.03
CA LEU A 8 -38.77 -38.14 -2.57
C LEU A 8 -39.30 -36.86 -1.89
N SER A 9 -39.11 -35.71 -2.53
CA SER A 9 -39.62 -34.41 -2.07
C SER A 9 -41.15 -34.40 -1.94
N GLU A 10 -41.87 -35.02 -2.87
CA GLU A 10 -43.34 -35.12 -2.85
C GLU A 10 -43.81 -36.03 -1.70
N ILE A 11 -43.14 -37.17 -1.50
CA ILE A 11 -43.45 -38.13 -0.43
C ILE A 11 -43.24 -37.50 0.95
N LEU A 12 -42.17 -36.72 1.12
CA LEU A 12 -41.85 -36.07 2.38
C LEU A 12 -42.77 -34.86 2.67
N ALA A 13 -43.16 -34.12 1.64
CA ALA A 13 -44.16 -33.05 1.76
C ALA A 13 -45.53 -33.61 2.23
N GLU A 14 -45.99 -34.74 1.68
CA GLU A 14 -47.22 -35.41 2.13
C GLU A 14 -47.18 -35.84 3.61
N LYS A 15 -45.98 -36.12 4.13
CA LYS A 15 -45.76 -36.50 5.54
C LYS A 15 -45.55 -35.30 6.47
N GLY A 16 -45.78 -34.08 5.98
CA GLY A 16 -45.60 -32.85 6.77
C GLY A 16 -44.14 -32.46 7.01
N LEU A 17 -43.20 -33.02 6.24
CA LEU A 17 -41.76 -32.76 6.33
C LEU A 17 -41.23 -32.23 4.98
N PRO A 18 -41.65 -31.03 4.52
CA PRO A 18 -41.16 -30.49 3.26
C PRO A 18 -39.64 -30.32 3.33
N ILE A 19 -38.94 -30.75 2.29
CA ILE A 19 -37.48 -30.61 2.15
C ILE A 19 -37.06 -29.60 1.08
N ASN A 20 -38.02 -29.12 0.29
CA ASN A 20 -37.81 -28.06 -0.69
C ASN A 20 -38.10 -26.71 -0.01
N PHE A 21 -37.05 -26.09 0.53
CA PHE A 21 -37.12 -24.74 1.08
C PHE A 21 -36.56 -23.76 0.07
N GLU A 22 -37.44 -22.92 -0.46
CA GLU A 22 -37.10 -21.89 -1.43
C GLU A 22 -37.21 -20.52 -0.76
N PHE A 23 -36.16 -19.71 -0.87
CA PHE A 23 -36.12 -18.34 -0.34
C PHE A 23 -35.84 -17.37 -1.49
N GLY A 24 -36.78 -16.45 -1.75
CA GLY A 24 -36.61 -15.40 -2.77
C GLY A 24 -37.13 -15.72 -4.17
N GLY A 25 -37.96 -16.74 -4.35
CA GLY A 25 -38.59 -17.10 -5.65
C GLY A 25 -38.62 -18.61 -5.87
N GLU A 26 -39.11 -19.03 -7.05
CA GLU A 26 -39.12 -20.45 -7.46
C GLU A 26 -37.72 -20.91 -7.89
N ALA A 27 -37.28 -22.07 -7.37
CA ALA A 27 -36.02 -22.67 -7.80
C ALA A 27 -36.15 -23.21 -9.25
N PRO A 28 -35.11 -23.07 -10.08
CA PRO A 28 -35.12 -23.63 -11.43
C PRO A 28 -35.28 -25.15 -11.40
N GLU A 29 -36.05 -25.71 -12.35
CA GLU A 29 -36.37 -27.14 -12.42
C GLU A 29 -35.14 -28.05 -12.53
N GLU A 30 -34.04 -27.51 -13.06
CA GLU A 30 -32.74 -28.17 -13.17
C GLU A 30 -31.66 -27.34 -12.48
N ALA A 31 -30.56 -28.00 -12.11
CA ALA A 31 -29.39 -27.33 -11.59
C ALA A 31 -28.77 -26.42 -12.67
N VAL A 32 -29.16 -25.15 -12.67
CA VAL A 32 -28.57 -24.13 -13.54
C VAL A 32 -27.32 -23.52 -12.90
N ASP A 33 -26.43 -23.03 -13.76
CA ASP A 33 -25.28 -22.26 -13.31
C ASP A 33 -25.74 -21.04 -12.51
N ARG A 34 -25.24 -20.89 -11.28
CA ARG A 34 -25.59 -19.77 -10.38
C ARG A 34 -24.81 -18.51 -10.73
N GLU A 35 -23.76 -18.62 -11.55
CA GLU A 35 -22.86 -17.52 -11.84
C GLU A 35 -23.45 -16.60 -12.90
N VAL A 36 -23.68 -15.33 -12.53
CA VAL A 36 -24.04 -14.28 -13.49
C VAL A 36 -22.81 -13.92 -14.31
N LYS A 37 -22.74 -14.43 -15.54
CA LYS A 37 -21.65 -14.15 -16.48
C LYS A 37 -21.86 -12.81 -17.17
N LYS A 38 -21.22 -11.76 -16.64
CA LYS A 38 -21.13 -10.44 -17.31
C LYS A 38 -19.77 -10.28 -17.96
N GLU A 39 -19.75 -9.79 -19.19
CA GLU A 39 -18.51 -9.41 -19.85
C GLU A 39 -18.06 -8.02 -19.39
N PRO A 40 -16.76 -7.84 -19.06
CA PRO A 40 -16.22 -6.52 -18.79
C PRO A 40 -16.27 -5.65 -20.06
N THR A 41 -16.34 -4.33 -19.88
CA THR A 41 -16.16 -3.42 -21.01
C THR A 41 -14.81 -3.67 -21.72
N PRO A 42 -14.68 -3.38 -23.03
CA PRO A 42 -13.42 -3.57 -23.75
C PRO A 42 -12.22 -2.89 -23.08
N ARG A 43 -12.44 -1.71 -22.49
CA ARG A 43 -11.43 -0.98 -21.69
C ARG A 43 -10.99 -1.79 -20.47
N ALA A 44 -11.94 -2.24 -19.65
CA ALA A 44 -11.64 -3.00 -18.44
C ALA A 44 -10.95 -4.33 -18.76
N LYS A 45 -11.38 -5.01 -19.84
CA LYS A 45 -10.73 -6.23 -20.33
C LYS A 45 -9.26 -5.97 -20.67
N ARG A 46 -8.97 -4.95 -21.48
CA ARG A 46 -7.60 -4.59 -21.88
C ARG A 46 -6.71 -4.24 -20.68
N LEU A 47 -7.20 -3.43 -19.73
CA LEU A 47 -6.42 -3.08 -18.53
C LEU A 47 -6.15 -4.32 -17.65
N ARG A 48 -7.13 -5.22 -17.53
CA ARG A 48 -6.96 -6.50 -16.85
C ARG A 48 -5.91 -7.39 -17.53
N ASP A 49 -5.90 -7.42 -18.86
CA ASP A 49 -4.91 -8.19 -19.62
C ASP A 49 -3.50 -7.61 -19.43
N ILE A 50 -3.34 -6.29 -19.36
CA ILE A 50 -2.08 -5.64 -18.98
C ILE A 50 -1.68 -6.04 -17.54
N TYR A 51 -2.61 -6.00 -16.59
CA TYR A 51 -2.37 -6.40 -15.20
C TYR A 51 -1.86 -7.84 -15.09
N PHE A 52 -2.47 -8.79 -15.81
CA PHE A 52 -2.06 -10.20 -15.78
C PHE A 52 -0.69 -10.44 -16.39
N ASN A 53 -0.26 -9.59 -17.34
CA ASN A 53 1.07 -9.65 -17.94
C ASN A 53 2.12 -8.82 -17.17
N THR A 54 1.74 -8.19 -16.04
CA THR A 54 2.64 -7.35 -15.25
C THR A 54 3.27 -8.12 -14.09
N LEU A 55 4.58 -7.94 -13.91
CA LEU A 55 5.33 -8.48 -12.77
C LEU A 55 5.22 -7.57 -11.54
N SER A 56 5.27 -8.17 -10.35
CA SER A 56 5.39 -7.46 -9.08
C SER A 56 6.79 -6.85 -9.02
N THR A 57 6.86 -5.53 -8.90
CA THR A 57 8.13 -4.79 -9.05
C THR A 57 8.41 -3.96 -7.81
N ALA A 58 9.61 -4.02 -7.28
CA ALA A 58 10.08 -3.12 -6.23
C ALA A 58 11.09 -2.11 -6.79
N ASN A 59 11.02 -0.86 -6.35
CA ASN A 59 11.99 0.18 -6.68
C ASN A 59 12.41 0.99 -5.44
N THR A 60 13.32 1.92 -5.65
CA THR A 60 14.00 2.67 -4.57
C THR A 60 13.64 4.15 -4.50
N GLU A 61 12.78 4.65 -5.40
CA GLU A 61 12.47 6.08 -5.51
C GLU A 61 11.85 6.69 -4.24
N PHE A 62 10.78 6.08 -3.73
CA PHE A 62 10.16 6.53 -2.47
C PHE A 62 11.14 6.48 -1.29
N PRO A 63 11.78 5.32 -0.98
CA PRO A 63 12.67 5.25 0.17
C PRO A 63 13.92 6.11 0.03
N TYR A 64 14.39 6.37 -1.20
CA TYR A 64 15.48 7.31 -1.47
C TYR A 64 15.11 8.73 -1.02
N TRP A 65 14.01 9.28 -1.53
CA TRP A 65 13.59 10.64 -1.20
C TRP A 65 13.21 10.78 0.28
N TYR A 66 12.54 9.76 0.83
CA TYR A 66 12.20 9.73 2.23
C TYR A 66 13.45 9.76 3.13
N SER A 67 14.39 8.85 2.91
CA SER A 67 15.60 8.71 3.75
C SER A 67 16.51 9.93 3.61
N ARG A 68 16.65 10.46 2.38
CA ARG A 68 17.40 11.67 2.11
C ARG A 68 16.85 12.85 2.92
N LYS A 69 15.56 13.15 2.80
CA LYS A 69 14.95 14.27 3.54
C LYS A 69 14.97 14.04 5.04
N TRP A 70 14.79 12.79 5.47
CA TRP A 70 14.90 12.44 6.90
C TRP A 70 16.28 12.79 7.44
N ASN A 71 17.35 12.38 6.76
CA ASN A 71 18.72 12.67 7.17
C ASN A 71 19.07 14.16 7.08
N GLU A 72 18.53 14.90 6.10
CA GLU A 72 18.70 16.35 5.99
C GLU A 72 18.09 17.13 7.17
N LEU A 73 17.09 16.56 7.84
CA LEU A 73 16.34 17.18 8.95
C LEU A 73 16.75 16.60 10.32
N ASP A 74 18.03 16.27 10.49
CA ASP A 74 18.50 15.80 11.79
C ASP A 74 18.37 16.88 12.87
N GLY A 75 17.79 16.50 14.02
CA GLY A 75 17.44 17.43 15.10
C GLY A 75 16.06 18.10 14.99
N GLU A 76 15.30 17.87 13.90
CA GLU A 76 13.91 18.33 13.79
C GLU A 76 12.97 17.52 14.71
N VAL A 77 11.86 18.14 15.16
CA VAL A 77 10.80 17.48 15.91
C VAL A 77 10.29 16.27 15.12
N THR A 78 10.32 15.08 15.72
CA THR A 78 10.15 13.79 15.03
C THR A 78 8.88 13.72 14.15
N VAL A 79 7.73 14.22 14.63
CA VAL A 79 6.48 14.20 13.86
C VAL A 79 6.54 15.11 12.63
N VAL A 80 7.19 16.27 12.76
CA VAL A 80 7.43 17.22 11.66
C VAL A 80 8.45 16.64 10.68
N ARG A 81 9.55 16.06 11.19
CA ARG A 81 10.57 15.36 10.40
C ARG A 81 9.94 14.25 9.55
N ARG A 82 9.10 13.41 10.15
CA ARG A 82 8.35 12.34 9.47
C ARG A 82 7.47 12.90 8.36
N ALA A 83 6.69 13.93 8.65
CA ALA A 83 5.79 14.56 7.69
C ALA A 83 6.52 15.25 6.53
N ALA A 84 7.62 15.95 6.81
CA ALA A 84 8.45 16.59 5.81
C ALA A 84 9.13 15.56 4.88
N SER A 85 9.58 14.42 5.42
CA SER A 85 10.12 13.32 4.62
C SER A 85 9.07 12.65 3.75
N LEU A 86 7.84 12.47 4.27
CA LEU A 86 6.70 12.00 3.47
C LEU A 86 6.35 12.98 2.35
N LYS A 87 6.26 14.27 2.67
CA LYS A 87 6.04 15.33 1.69
C LYS A 87 7.07 15.24 0.57
N CYS A 88 8.35 15.20 0.93
CA CYS A 88 9.44 15.07 -0.04
C CYS A 88 9.29 13.81 -0.89
N ALA A 89 9.03 12.64 -0.31
CA ALA A 89 8.85 11.42 -1.06
C ALA A 89 7.69 11.53 -2.07
N PHE A 90 6.49 11.89 -1.61
CA PHE A 90 5.30 12.03 -2.48
C PHE A 90 5.50 13.05 -3.61
N SER A 91 6.12 14.20 -3.31
CA SER A 91 6.37 15.25 -4.30
C SER A 91 7.38 14.86 -5.39
N HIS A 92 8.16 13.80 -5.21
CA HIS A 92 9.20 13.40 -6.16
C HIS A 92 8.95 12.03 -6.82
N LEU A 93 7.80 11.39 -6.56
CA LEU A 93 7.47 10.14 -7.24
C LEU A 93 7.17 10.39 -8.72
N THR A 94 7.76 9.55 -9.57
CA THR A 94 7.48 9.49 -11.00
C THR A 94 6.03 9.02 -11.21
N PRO A 95 5.17 9.84 -11.84
CA PRO A 95 3.80 9.44 -12.17
C PRO A 95 3.80 8.45 -13.35
N ASN A 96 2.83 7.53 -13.37
CA ASN A 96 2.59 6.65 -14.51
C ASN A 96 1.09 6.51 -14.77
N ILE A 97 0.67 6.74 -16.02
CA ILE A 97 -0.72 6.57 -16.47
C ILE A 97 -0.73 5.56 -17.60
N ILE A 98 -1.42 4.45 -17.39
CA ILE A 98 -1.54 3.39 -18.40
C ILE A 98 -2.64 3.79 -19.41
N PRO A 99 -2.38 3.73 -20.74
CA PRO A 99 -3.37 4.14 -21.73
C PRO A 99 -4.70 3.41 -21.57
N GLY A 100 -5.79 4.18 -21.44
CA GLY A 100 -7.14 3.68 -21.21
C GLY A 100 -7.58 3.67 -19.74
N GLU A 101 -6.71 4.02 -18.79
CA GLU A 101 -7.11 4.33 -17.42
C GLU A 101 -8.04 5.56 -17.37
N LYS A 102 -8.94 5.57 -16.39
CA LYS A 102 -9.80 6.72 -16.06
C LYS A 102 -9.59 7.18 -14.62
N LEU A 103 -9.40 6.20 -13.73
CA LEU A 103 -8.86 6.36 -12.39
C LEU A 103 -7.38 6.04 -12.49
N VAL A 104 -6.55 6.93 -11.99
CA VAL A 104 -5.09 6.86 -12.11
C VAL A 104 -4.46 6.90 -10.72
N MET A 105 -3.14 7.09 -10.68
CA MET A 105 -2.28 6.97 -9.50
C MET A 105 -1.93 5.53 -9.14
N GLN A 106 -0.68 5.36 -8.76
CA GLN A 106 -0.07 4.08 -8.41
C GLN A 106 0.95 4.31 -7.30
N LYS A 107 1.21 3.30 -6.47
CA LYS A 107 2.15 3.40 -5.34
C LYS A 107 3.58 3.76 -5.80
N THR A 108 3.95 3.36 -7.01
CA THR A 108 5.21 3.73 -7.69
C THR A 108 4.92 3.91 -9.18
N GLN A 109 5.94 4.24 -9.97
CA GLN A 109 5.82 4.26 -11.43
C GLN A 109 5.49 2.89 -12.07
N PHE A 110 5.49 1.78 -11.31
CA PHE A 110 5.16 0.45 -11.82
C PHE A 110 3.71 0.06 -11.47
N TYR A 111 3.04 -0.61 -12.42
CA TYR A 111 1.61 -0.95 -12.27
C TYR A 111 1.32 -1.96 -11.13
N ARG A 112 2.27 -2.88 -10.84
CA ARG A 112 2.28 -3.71 -9.62
C ARG A 112 3.47 -3.34 -8.73
N GLY A 113 3.60 -2.05 -8.48
CA GLY A 113 4.73 -1.43 -7.83
C GLY A 113 4.74 -1.51 -6.31
N SER A 114 5.92 -1.73 -5.74
CA SER A 114 6.22 -1.56 -4.33
C SER A 114 7.60 -0.98 -4.09
N PHE A 115 7.96 -0.76 -2.83
CA PHE A 115 9.26 -0.29 -2.40
C PHE A 115 9.51 -0.78 -0.95
N PRO A 116 10.78 -0.98 -0.56
CA PRO A 116 11.15 -1.33 0.81
C PRO A 116 11.07 -0.12 1.73
N MET A 117 10.90 -0.37 3.03
CA MET A 117 10.85 0.66 4.08
C MET A 117 11.96 0.38 5.11
N PRO A 118 13.23 0.69 4.80
CA PRO A 118 14.36 0.33 5.66
C PRO A 118 14.33 0.98 7.05
N TRP A 119 13.59 2.09 7.23
CA TRP A 119 13.35 2.68 8.55
C TRP A 119 12.43 1.84 9.45
N LEU A 120 11.65 0.90 8.89
CA LEU A 120 10.86 -0.06 9.68
C LEU A 120 11.68 -1.31 9.95
N SER A 121 12.17 -1.95 8.89
CA SER A 121 13.05 -3.12 8.96
C SER A 121 13.92 -3.18 7.71
N GLU A 122 15.22 -3.28 7.93
CA GLU A 122 16.32 -3.34 7.00
C GLU A 122 17.02 -4.70 7.04
N GLY A 123 16.87 -5.44 8.15
CA GLY A 123 17.58 -6.69 8.43
C GLY A 123 17.49 -7.69 7.29
N PHE A 124 16.32 -7.85 6.66
CA PHE A 124 16.15 -8.74 5.51
C PHE A 124 17.02 -8.36 4.29
N PHE A 125 17.20 -7.06 4.03
CA PHE A 125 17.94 -6.57 2.86
C PHE A 125 19.45 -6.54 3.12
N VAL A 126 19.86 -6.16 4.34
CA VAL A 126 21.26 -6.16 4.78
C VAL A 126 21.78 -7.59 4.95
N ALA A 127 20.96 -8.50 5.49
CA ALA A 127 21.31 -9.90 5.61
C ALA A 127 21.59 -10.53 4.23
N LYS A 128 20.94 -10.10 3.15
CA LYS A 128 21.28 -10.62 1.80
C LYS A 128 22.54 -10.01 1.18
N SER A 129 23.16 -9.00 1.81
CA SER A 129 24.34 -8.31 1.26
C SER A 129 25.68 -8.69 1.89
N ASP A 130 25.74 -9.12 3.16
CA ASP A 130 27.01 -9.30 3.91
C ASP A 130 26.97 -10.47 4.92
N GLU A 131 28.06 -10.71 5.66
CA GLU A 131 28.24 -11.70 6.75
C GLU A 131 27.11 -11.73 7.80
N LEU A 132 26.38 -10.61 7.97
CA LEU A 132 25.16 -10.52 8.77
C LEU A 132 24.07 -11.53 8.34
N TYR A 133 24.12 -12.08 7.11
CA TYR A 133 23.29 -13.22 6.71
C TYR A 133 23.47 -14.42 7.65
N GLN A 134 24.71 -14.73 7.98
CA GLN A 134 25.06 -15.87 8.83
C GLN A 134 24.60 -15.61 10.27
N GLU A 135 24.78 -14.39 10.77
CA GLU A 135 24.29 -14.00 12.09
C GLU A 135 22.75 -13.93 12.16
N ALA A 136 22.06 -13.56 11.08
CA ALA A 136 20.60 -13.58 10.97
C ALA A 136 20.02 -15.00 10.91
N LEU A 137 20.73 -15.93 10.26
CA LEU A 137 20.44 -17.37 10.29
C LEU A 137 20.57 -17.93 11.72
N GLU A 138 21.57 -17.50 12.49
CA GLU A 138 21.75 -17.87 13.91
C GLU A 138 20.67 -17.26 14.83
N ARG A 139 20.22 -16.03 14.55
CA ARG A 139 19.12 -15.35 15.26
C ARG A 139 17.72 -15.85 14.87
N GLY A 140 17.60 -16.69 13.84
CA GLY A 140 16.37 -17.39 13.47
C GLY A 140 15.26 -16.52 12.88
N SER A 141 15.53 -15.26 12.56
CA SER A 141 14.62 -14.39 11.80
C SER A 141 14.40 -14.89 10.36
N ALA A 142 15.25 -15.79 9.87
CA ALA A 142 15.15 -16.45 8.57
C ALA A 142 14.19 -17.65 8.53
N SER A 143 13.83 -18.27 9.68
CA SER A 143 13.07 -19.54 9.67
C SER A 143 11.67 -19.38 9.05
N ALA A 144 11.02 -18.23 9.28
CA ALA A 144 9.72 -17.92 8.70
C ALA A 144 9.80 -17.77 7.18
N GLY A 145 10.86 -17.12 6.67
CA GLY A 145 11.06 -16.88 5.24
C GLY A 145 11.40 -18.15 4.46
N GLU A 146 12.14 -19.09 5.07
CA GLU A 146 12.49 -20.37 4.45
C GLU A 146 11.33 -21.37 4.42
N LEU A 147 10.51 -21.38 5.49
CA LEU A 147 9.33 -22.25 5.58
C LEU A 147 8.10 -21.65 4.89
N SER A 148 8.11 -20.35 4.56
CA SER A 148 7.07 -19.69 3.76
C SER A 148 7.32 -19.87 2.26
N LYS A 149 6.33 -20.43 1.56
CA LYS A 149 6.38 -20.57 0.10
C LYS A 149 5.55 -19.49 -0.57
N PHE A 150 6.18 -18.72 -1.45
CA PHE A 150 5.45 -17.85 -2.37
C PHE A 150 4.89 -18.66 -3.53
N GLY A 151 3.65 -18.38 -3.92
CA GLY A 151 3.08 -18.89 -5.16
C GLY A 151 3.93 -18.48 -6.35
N THR A 152 4.30 -19.44 -7.20
CA THR A 152 5.27 -19.24 -8.29
C THR A 152 4.65 -18.71 -9.58
N GLY A 153 3.31 -18.68 -9.67
CA GLY A 153 2.57 -18.27 -10.85
C GLY A 153 2.19 -16.78 -10.90
N GLY A 154 1.62 -16.38 -12.03
CA GLY A 154 1.18 -15.00 -12.28
C GLY A 154 2.35 -14.03 -12.32
N GLY A 155 2.20 -12.87 -11.66
CA GLY A 155 3.19 -11.80 -11.66
C GLY A 155 4.21 -11.85 -10.51
N ASN A 156 4.37 -12.95 -9.77
CA ASN A 156 5.39 -13.01 -8.72
C ASN A 156 6.78 -13.28 -9.33
N VAL A 157 7.79 -12.51 -8.92
CA VAL A 157 9.18 -12.74 -9.30
C VAL A 157 9.86 -13.51 -8.16
N VAL A 158 9.79 -14.83 -8.23
CA VAL A 158 10.33 -15.73 -7.19
C VAL A 158 11.80 -16.07 -7.41
N LYS A 159 12.31 -15.92 -8.65
CA LYS A 159 13.71 -16.15 -9.04
C LYS A 159 14.22 -14.97 -9.87
N SER A 160 15.51 -14.66 -9.74
CA SER A 160 16.17 -13.66 -10.59
C SER A 160 16.25 -14.15 -12.04
N PHE A 161 16.13 -13.23 -12.99
CA PHE A 161 16.26 -13.52 -14.42
C PHE A 161 16.74 -12.28 -15.17
N GLY A 162 17.61 -12.44 -16.17
CA GLY A 162 18.16 -11.32 -16.93
C GLY A 162 18.76 -10.24 -16.00
N LYS A 163 18.28 -8.99 -16.14
CA LYS A 163 18.66 -7.85 -15.30
C LYS A 163 17.67 -7.57 -14.15
N VAL A 164 16.92 -8.58 -13.73
CA VAL A 164 15.93 -8.49 -12.63
C VAL A 164 16.34 -9.43 -11.51
N VAL A 165 16.44 -8.88 -10.30
CA VAL A 165 16.77 -9.61 -9.08
C VAL A 165 15.49 -9.87 -8.27
N SER A 166 15.29 -11.11 -7.83
CA SER A 166 14.19 -11.47 -6.93
C SER A 166 14.51 -11.05 -5.49
N ILE A 167 13.67 -10.17 -4.94
CA ILE A 167 13.74 -9.66 -3.57
C ILE A 167 12.54 -10.20 -2.78
N ALA A 168 12.80 -10.63 -1.54
CA ALA A 168 11.79 -11.23 -0.66
C ALA A 168 11.03 -12.41 -1.27
N GLY A 169 11.61 -13.11 -2.25
CA GLY A 169 10.98 -14.24 -2.93
C GLY A 169 9.72 -13.87 -3.72
N LYS A 170 9.47 -12.58 -4.01
CA LYS A 170 8.23 -12.12 -4.64
C LYS A 170 8.39 -10.95 -5.61
N PHE A 171 9.25 -9.98 -5.28
CA PHE A 171 9.34 -8.73 -6.02
C PHE A 171 10.56 -8.73 -6.93
N GLY A 172 10.37 -8.34 -8.20
CA GLY A 172 11.47 -8.09 -9.11
C GLY A 172 12.00 -6.68 -8.89
N MET A 173 13.30 -6.53 -8.72
CA MET A 173 13.97 -5.23 -8.70
C MET A 173 15.00 -5.19 -9.83
N ARG A 174 15.11 -4.07 -10.54
CA ARG A 174 16.13 -3.90 -11.58
C ARG A 174 17.52 -3.97 -10.94
N GLN A 175 18.44 -4.69 -11.59
CA GLN A 175 19.78 -4.97 -11.04
C GLN A 175 20.54 -3.68 -10.66
N GLU A 176 20.38 -2.61 -11.43
CA GLU A 176 20.98 -1.31 -11.19
C GLU A 176 20.46 -0.59 -9.93
N GLU A 177 19.28 -0.95 -9.42
CA GLU A 177 18.72 -0.39 -8.19
C GLU A 177 19.20 -1.13 -6.93
N ILE A 178 19.83 -2.29 -7.07
CA ILE A 178 20.29 -3.10 -5.93
C ILE A 178 21.34 -2.38 -5.09
N PRO A 179 22.38 -1.72 -5.66
CA PRO A 179 23.32 -0.94 -4.86
C PRO A 179 22.65 0.21 -4.09
N VAL A 180 21.61 0.83 -4.68
CA VAL A 180 20.83 1.89 -4.03
C VAL A 180 20.06 1.32 -2.85
N LEU A 181 19.39 0.18 -3.02
CA LEU A 181 18.70 -0.52 -1.94
C LEU A 181 19.64 -0.86 -0.78
N ILE A 182 20.80 -1.47 -1.06
CA ILE A 182 21.76 -1.86 -0.02
C ILE A 182 22.25 -0.64 0.73
N ARG A 183 22.60 0.45 0.02
CA ARG A 183 23.02 1.69 0.67
C ARG A 183 21.92 2.25 1.57
N LEU A 184 20.69 2.34 1.08
CA LEU A 184 19.55 2.83 1.87
C LEU A 184 19.34 1.95 3.10
N ALA A 185 19.38 0.62 2.97
CA ALA A 185 19.24 -0.29 4.10
C ALA A 185 20.34 -0.09 5.15
N LYS A 186 21.62 0.01 4.72
CA LYS A 186 22.76 0.27 5.60
C LYS A 186 22.67 1.60 6.34
N GLU A 187 22.07 2.62 5.74
CA GLU A 187 21.85 3.91 6.40
C GLU A 187 20.88 3.83 7.59
N TRP A 188 20.03 2.79 7.69
CA TRP A 188 19.05 2.64 8.78
C TRP A 188 19.49 1.65 9.88
N VAL A 189 20.58 0.91 9.67
CA VAL A 189 21.16 0.00 10.67
C VAL A 189 21.39 0.71 12.00
N GLY A 190 20.94 0.08 13.08
CA GLY A 190 21.02 0.58 14.46
C GLY A 190 19.99 1.66 14.80
N ARG A 191 19.11 2.03 13.87
CA ARG A 191 18.09 3.07 14.08
C ARG A 191 16.74 2.83 13.41
N SER A 192 16.53 1.65 12.81
CA SER A 192 15.20 1.25 12.35
C SER A 192 14.31 0.86 13.54
N VAL A 193 13.00 0.74 13.30
CA VAL A 193 12.06 0.27 14.32
C VAL A 193 12.41 -1.16 14.77
N ASP A 194 12.81 -2.03 13.85
CA ASP A 194 13.26 -3.40 14.11
C ASP A 194 14.52 -3.41 15.01
N ASP A 195 15.57 -2.69 14.63
CA ASP A 195 16.83 -2.68 15.39
C ASP A 195 16.67 -2.03 16.79
N LEU A 196 15.96 -0.90 16.87
CA LEU A 196 15.68 -0.25 18.16
C LEU A 196 14.75 -1.11 19.01
N GLY A 197 13.70 -1.69 18.42
CA GLY A 197 12.78 -2.60 19.11
C GLY A 197 13.54 -3.79 19.71
N ASN A 198 14.36 -4.45 18.91
CA ASN A 198 15.19 -5.57 19.33
C ASN A 198 16.16 -5.20 20.46
N GLN A 199 16.75 -4.00 20.44
CA GLN A 199 17.61 -3.51 21.52
C GLN A 199 16.88 -3.52 22.87
N TYR A 200 15.64 -3.03 22.93
CA TYR A 200 14.85 -3.00 24.16
C TYR A 200 14.24 -4.35 24.51
N GLU A 201 13.82 -5.14 23.51
CA GLU A 201 13.32 -6.50 23.72
C GLU A 201 14.34 -7.38 24.45
N LYS A 202 15.63 -7.24 24.14
CA LYS A 202 16.72 -7.97 24.82
C LYS A 202 16.85 -7.69 26.31
N MET A 203 16.29 -6.58 26.78
CA MET A 203 16.28 -6.22 28.21
C MET A 203 15.14 -6.91 28.98
N VAL A 204 14.16 -7.48 28.27
CA VAL A 204 13.03 -8.20 28.88
C VAL A 204 13.53 -9.55 29.41
N PRO A 205 13.23 -9.92 30.68
CA PRO A 205 13.75 -11.16 31.29
C PRO A 205 13.52 -12.43 30.45
N ASP A 206 12.39 -12.52 29.75
CA ASP A 206 12.00 -13.68 28.94
C ASP A 206 12.37 -13.55 27.45
N TYR A 207 13.30 -12.65 27.08
CA TYR A 207 13.72 -12.47 25.68
C TYR A 207 14.12 -13.80 25.01
N LYS A 208 14.84 -14.67 25.72
CA LYS A 208 15.26 -15.98 25.20
C LYS A 208 14.07 -16.89 24.89
N LEU A 209 13.00 -16.83 25.68
CA LEU A 209 11.77 -17.56 25.41
C LEU A 209 11.06 -16.99 24.17
N LYS A 210 10.94 -15.66 24.07
CA LYS A 210 10.40 -14.98 22.87
C LYS A 210 11.16 -15.41 21.62
N GLU A 211 12.49 -15.38 21.65
CA GLU A 211 13.33 -15.77 20.52
C GLU A 211 13.11 -17.23 20.12
N ASN A 212 12.99 -18.16 21.09
CA ASN A 212 12.68 -19.57 20.81
C ASN A 212 11.27 -19.75 20.19
N ILE A 213 10.27 -18.99 20.64
CA ILE A 213 8.91 -18.98 20.07
C ILE A 213 8.93 -18.50 18.61
N MET A 214 9.69 -17.44 18.31
CA MET A 214 9.86 -16.94 16.94
C MET A 214 10.60 -17.96 16.06
N LYS A 215 11.72 -18.51 16.55
CA LYS A 215 12.53 -19.53 15.87
C LYS A 215 11.71 -20.76 15.48
N SER A 216 10.83 -21.21 16.37
CA SER A 216 9.96 -22.38 16.18
C SER A 216 8.70 -22.08 15.34
N LEU A 217 8.48 -20.85 14.91
CA LEU A 217 7.27 -20.41 14.19
C LEU A 217 5.96 -20.64 14.93
N ILE A 218 6.00 -20.77 16.26
CA ILE A 218 4.78 -20.71 17.09
C ILE A 218 4.14 -19.32 16.93
N CYS A 219 4.97 -18.28 16.85
CA CYS A 219 4.58 -16.96 16.37
C CYS A 219 5.13 -16.76 14.94
N MET A 220 4.26 -16.40 13.99
CA MET A 220 4.61 -16.39 12.57
C MET A 220 5.58 -15.26 12.18
N PHE A 221 5.42 -14.05 12.75
CA PHE A 221 6.27 -12.89 12.50
C PHE A 221 6.01 -11.79 13.54
N ASP A 222 6.98 -10.90 13.74
CA ASP A 222 6.81 -9.69 14.55
C ASP A 222 6.00 -8.64 13.78
N SER A 223 4.70 -8.56 14.07
CA SER A 223 3.78 -7.65 13.37
C SER A 223 4.06 -6.17 13.64
N GLY A 224 4.64 -5.86 14.80
CA GLY A 224 4.87 -4.50 15.30
C GLY A 224 5.74 -3.61 14.40
N PHE A 225 6.65 -4.20 13.62
CA PHE A 225 7.45 -3.48 12.62
C PHE A 225 7.31 -4.03 11.20
N THR A 226 6.84 -5.26 11.01
CA THR A 226 6.63 -5.84 9.66
C THR A 226 5.44 -5.19 8.97
N LEU A 227 4.34 -4.94 9.70
CA LEU A 227 3.11 -4.36 9.18
C LEU A 227 2.45 -3.46 10.25
N PRO A 228 3.09 -2.34 10.63
CA PRO A 228 2.66 -1.48 11.74
C PRO A 228 1.34 -0.73 11.47
N GLN A 229 0.93 -0.65 10.19
CA GLN A 229 -0.37 -0.15 9.76
C GLN A 229 -1.07 -1.20 8.90
N GLY A 230 -2.39 -1.19 8.91
CA GLY A 230 -3.26 -2.19 8.27
C GLY A 230 -4.02 -3.05 9.28
N ARG A 231 -4.99 -3.83 8.80
CA ARG A 231 -6.05 -4.45 9.64
C ARG A 231 -6.84 -3.38 10.41
N GLU A 232 -7.02 -2.25 9.74
CA GLU A 232 -7.77 -1.08 10.16
C GLU A 232 -8.61 -0.59 8.98
N VAL A 233 -9.49 0.38 9.23
CA VAL A 233 -10.35 0.98 8.20
C VAL A 233 -9.93 2.43 8.01
N ILE A 234 -9.48 2.76 6.80
CA ILE A 234 -9.15 4.14 6.42
C ILE A 234 -10.41 5.02 6.42
N ASN A 235 -10.27 6.25 6.90
CA ASN A 235 -11.35 7.23 6.91
C ASN A 235 -11.14 8.29 5.82
N TYR A 236 -12.03 8.29 4.81
CA TYR A 236 -11.98 9.23 3.68
C TYR A 236 -12.78 10.52 3.90
N TYR A 237 -13.43 10.70 5.05
CA TYR A 237 -14.33 11.83 5.28
C TYR A 237 -13.66 13.19 5.05
N TYR A 238 -12.46 13.39 5.58
CA TYR A 238 -11.82 14.71 5.59
C TYR A 238 -11.51 15.24 4.18
N PRO A 239 -10.80 14.53 3.29
CA PRO A 239 -10.57 15.00 1.93
C PRO A 239 -11.86 15.17 1.12
N LEU A 240 -12.82 14.24 1.28
CA LEU A 240 -14.10 14.28 0.56
C LEU A 240 -15.01 15.44 1.00
N GLN A 241 -14.94 15.85 2.26
CA GLN A 241 -15.76 16.91 2.81
C GLN A 241 -15.14 18.29 2.60
N TYR A 242 -13.82 18.42 2.76
CA TYR A 242 -13.17 19.73 2.87
C TYR A 242 -12.25 20.07 1.68
N GLY A 243 -11.80 19.09 0.90
CA GLY A 243 -10.71 19.27 -0.06
C GLY A 243 -9.36 19.52 0.62
N LEU A 244 -8.25 19.37 -0.12
CA LEU A 244 -6.92 19.47 0.47
C LEU A 244 -6.55 20.88 0.92
N ASP A 245 -6.92 21.92 0.17
CA ASP A 245 -6.71 23.33 0.58
C ASP A 245 -7.51 23.67 1.83
N GLY A 246 -8.74 23.16 1.93
CA GLY A 246 -9.60 23.33 3.11
C GLY A 246 -8.97 22.72 4.36
N LEU A 247 -8.42 21.51 4.25
CA LEU A 247 -7.71 20.85 5.34
C LEU A 247 -6.38 21.54 5.70
N ILE A 248 -5.63 22.03 4.70
CA ILE A 248 -4.40 22.79 4.93
C ILE A 248 -4.70 24.10 5.67
N ARG A 249 -5.78 24.80 5.29
CA ARG A 249 -6.23 26.01 6.00
C ARG A 249 -6.64 25.68 7.43
N MET A 250 -7.43 24.63 7.65
CA MET A 250 -7.83 24.17 8.98
C MET A 250 -6.61 23.84 9.85
N ALA A 251 -5.62 23.13 9.31
CA ALA A 251 -4.38 22.83 10.02
C ALA A 251 -3.61 24.11 10.40
N LYS A 252 -3.56 25.12 9.52
CA LYS A 252 -2.93 26.42 9.82
C LYS A 252 -3.68 27.19 10.92
N GLU A 253 -5.01 27.20 10.87
CA GLU A 253 -5.86 27.84 11.87
C GLU A 253 -5.68 27.19 13.25
N CYS A 254 -5.82 25.86 13.33
CA CYS A 254 -5.64 25.12 14.58
C CYS A 254 -4.20 25.25 15.12
N LYS A 255 -3.18 25.22 14.25
CA LYS A 255 -1.79 25.48 14.65
C LYS A 255 -1.63 26.83 15.34
N ASN A 256 -2.20 27.89 14.78
CA ASN A 256 -2.08 29.24 15.32
C ASN A 256 -2.81 29.37 16.67
N GLU A 257 -3.95 28.71 16.83
CA GLU A 257 -4.73 28.72 18.06
C GLU A 257 -3.98 28.07 19.24
N VAL A 258 -3.28 26.96 19.00
CA VAL A 258 -2.60 26.18 20.05
C VAL A 258 -1.12 26.58 20.23
N ALA A 259 -0.59 27.49 19.40
CA ALA A 259 0.83 27.76 19.36
C ALA A 259 1.35 28.32 20.70
N GLY A 260 2.28 27.60 21.33
CA GLY A 260 2.87 28.02 22.61
C GLY A 260 1.94 27.87 23.82
N ASN A 261 0.76 27.28 23.65
CA ASN A 261 -0.24 27.13 24.71
C ASN A 261 -0.55 25.66 24.97
N ALA A 262 -0.18 25.18 26.15
CA ALA A 262 -0.45 23.82 26.61
C ALA A 262 -1.91 23.62 27.05
N ASP A 263 -2.67 24.70 27.30
CA ASP A 263 -4.08 24.65 27.69
C ASP A 263 -4.36 23.70 28.88
N GLY A 264 -3.48 23.73 29.88
CA GLY A 264 -3.57 22.86 31.06
C GLY A 264 -3.10 21.41 30.86
N ASP A 265 -2.81 20.96 29.64
CA ASP A 265 -2.21 19.65 29.37
C ASP A 265 -0.68 19.74 29.29
N GLY A 266 -0.03 19.47 30.43
CA GLY A 266 1.44 19.46 30.54
C GLY A 266 2.14 18.26 29.89
N VAL A 267 1.42 17.30 29.31
CA VAL A 267 2.00 16.10 28.68
C VAL A 267 2.02 16.25 27.17
N THR A 268 0.86 16.52 26.55
CA THR A 268 0.74 16.59 25.08
C THR A 268 0.22 17.93 24.55
N GLY A 269 -0.11 18.87 25.44
CA GLY A 269 -0.74 20.13 25.04
C GLY A 269 0.11 20.94 24.05
N MET A 270 1.44 20.93 24.24
CA MET A 270 2.39 21.59 23.35
C MET A 270 2.58 20.86 22.01
N ASP A 271 2.36 19.54 21.97
CA ASP A 271 2.56 18.73 20.76
C ASP A 271 1.55 19.03 19.66
N ARG A 272 0.40 19.62 20.02
CA ARG A 272 -0.66 20.02 19.07
C ARG A 272 -0.13 20.93 17.96
N LEU A 273 0.79 21.85 18.27
CA LEU A 273 1.42 22.71 17.26
C LEU A 273 2.13 21.84 16.20
N TYR A 274 2.98 20.92 16.65
CA TYR A 274 3.79 20.07 15.79
C TYR A 274 2.91 19.09 14.99
N PHE A 275 1.84 18.59 15.60
CA PHE A 275 0.84 17.77 14.92
C PHE A 275 0.21 18.50 13.74
N TYR A 276 -0.30 19.72 13.93
CA TYR A 276 -0.93 20.46 12.84
C TYR A 276 0.07 20.89 11.76
N GLU A 277 1.30 21.21 12.13
CA GLU A 277 2.37 21.44 11.15
C GLU A 277 2.66 20.17 10.32
N ALA A 278 2.73 19.01 10.97
CA ALA A 278 2.92 17.72 10.31
C ALA A 278 1.76 17.38 9.36
N VAL A 279 0.50 17.57 9.79
CA VAL A 279 -0.70 17.38 8.95
C VAL A 279 -0.61 18.24 7.70
N LYS A 280 -0.30 19.54 7.85
CA LYS A 280 -0.13 20.47 6.72
C LYS A 280 0.91 19.96 5.72
N LEU A 281 2.09 19.55 6.20
CA LEU A 281 3.17 19.06 5.34
C LEU A 281 2.78 17.81 4.55
N VAL A 282 2.13 16.84 5.19
CA VAL A 282 1.67 15.61 4.49
C VAL A 282 0.64 15.96 3.41
N LEU A 283 -0.33 16.82 3.73
CA LEU A 283 -1.34 17.26 2.76
C LEU A 283 -0.68 17.95 1.56
N GLU A 284 0.23 18.90 1.78
CA GLU A 284 1.00 19.56 0.71
C GLU A 284 1.80 18.54 -0.15
N GLY A 285 2.28 17.46 0.47
CA GLY A 285 2.92 16.34 -0.23
C GLY A 285 1.98 15.61 -1.18
N ILE A 286 0.76 15.32 -0.71
CA ILE A 286 -0.29 14.69 -1.50
C ILE A 286 -0.74 15.62 -2.65
N GLN A 287 -0.88 16.93 -2.39
CA GLN A 287 -1.19 17.90 -3.45
C GLN A 287 -0.14 17.86 -4.56
N ALA A 288 1.14 17.93 -4.20
CA ALA A 288 2.23 17.86 -5.17
C ALA A 288 2.21 16.55 -5.97
N TRP A 289 1.88 15.43 -5.31
CA TRP A 289 1.77 14.14 -5.99
C TRP A 289 0.63 14.10 -7.02
N LEU A 290 -0.55 14.63 -6.67
CA LEU A 290 -1.68 14.78 -7.59
C LEU A 290 -1.32 15.68 -8.78
N LEU A 291 -0.67 16.82 -8.52
CA LEU A 291 -0.25 17.77 -9.54
C LEU A 291 0.83 17.21 -10.47
N ASN A 292 1.73 16.35 -9.97
CA ASN A 292 2.69 15.63 -10.81
C ASN A 292 1.98 14.70 -11.79
N TYR A 293 0.96 13.96 -11.34
CA TYR A 293 0.12 13.14 -12.21
C TYR A 293 -0.66 13.99 -13.22
N ALA A 294 -1.20 15.14 -12.80
CA ALA A 294 -1.93 16.03 -13.71
C ALA A 294 -1.01 16.59 -14.81
N LYS A 295 0.20 17.02 -14.43
CA LYS A 295 1.24 17.45 -15.37
C LYS A 295 1.56 16.34 -16.37
N HIS A 296 1.79 15.12 -15.88
CA HIS A 296 2.08 13.98 -16.75
C HIS A 296 0.91 13.65 -17.69
N ALA A 297 -0.33 13.74 -17.21
CA ALA A 297 -1.51 13.59 -18.06
C ALA A 297 -1.54 14.64 -19.18
N ARG A 298 -1.20 15.90 -18.90
CA ARG A 298 -1.09 16.94 -19.95
C ARG A 298 0.03 16.66 -20.95
N GLU A 299 1.18 16.15 -20.50
CA GLU A 299 2.29 15.74 -21.38
C GLU A 299 1.85 14.60 -22.31
N LEU A 300 1.15 13.58 -21.78
CA LEU A 300 0.55 12.50 -22.57
C LEU A 300 -0.51 13.01 -23.54
N ALA A 301 -1.32 14.00 -23.15
CA ALA A 301 -2.30 14.63 -24.04
C ALA A 301 -1.63 15.35 -25.22
N SER A 302 -0.48 16.01 -24.98
CA SER A 302 0.26 16.73 -26.02
C SER A 302 0.89 15.82 -27.08
N SER A 303 1.18 14.57 -26.71
CA SER A 303 1.78 13.54 -27.57
C SER A 303 0.76 12.49 -28.04
N ALA A 304 -0.52 12.67 -27.74
CA ALA A 304 -1.57 11.72 -28.07
C ALA A 304 -1.89 11.72 -29.57
N ASP A 305 -1.85 10.52 -30.14
CA ASP A 305 -2.04 10.23 -31.55
C ASP A 305 -3.53 10.08 -31.96
N ARG A 306 -4.48 10.23 -31.02
CA ARG A 306 -5.93 10.27 -31.27
C ARG A 306 -6.63 11.30 -30.39
N GLU A 307 -7.59 12.02 -30.94
CA GLU A 307 -8.34 13.06 -30.21
C GLU A 307 -9.10 12.50 -29.00
N GLU A 308 -9.65 11.29 -29.10
CA GLU A 308 -10.30 10.60 -27.98
C GLU A 308 -9.33 10.38 -26.80
N ARG A 309 -8.10 9.93 -27.06
CA ARG A 309 -7.07 9.72 -26.03
C ARG A 309 -6.61 11.05 -25.43
N LYS A 310 -6.42 12.05 -26.27
CA LYS A 310 -6.10 13.42 -25.83
C LYS A 310 -7.15 13.94 -24.86
N LYS A 311 -8.43 13.80 -25.22
CA LYS A 311 -9.55 14.18 -24.35
C LYS A 311 -9.53 13.41 -23.03
N GLU A 312 -9.34 12.09 -23.06
CA GLU A 312 -9.26 11.29 -21.83
C GLU A 312 -8.14 11.77 -20.89
N TYR A 313 -6.95 12.07 -21.41
CA TYR A 313 -5.85 12.60 -20.62
C TYR A 313 -6.11 14.01 -20.08
N LEU A 314 -6.74 14.89 -20.88
CA LEU A 314 -7.16 16.21 -20.40
C LEU A 314 -8.22 16.11 -19.29
N ASP A 315 -9.17 15.17 -19.41
CA ASP A 315 -10.17 14.92 -18.37
C ASP A 315 -9.52 14.37 -17.09
N ILE A 316 -8.45 13.57 -17.20
CA ILE A 316 -7.64 13.12 -16.05
C ILE A 316 -6.92 14.31 -15.41
N ALA A 317 -6.28 15.16 -16.21
CA ALA A 317 -5.56 16.33 -15.72
C ALA A 317 -6.50 17.30 -14.97
N ASP A 318 -7.67 17.62 -15.54
CA ASP A 318 -8.67 18.47 -14.89
C ASP A 318 -9.16 17.89 -13.56
N CYS A 319 -9.46 16.59 -13.53
CA CYS A 319 -9.86 15.90 -12.31
C CYS A 319 -8.79 16.00 -11.22
N LEU A 320 -7.53 15.73 -11.55
CA LEU A 320 -6.41 15.73 -10.61
C LEU A 320 -6.06 17.14 -10.12
N GLU A 321 -6.02 18.12 -11.02
CA GLU A 321 -5.82 19.54 -10.67
C GLU A 321 -6.92 20.04 -9.74
N TRP A 322 -8.16 19.61 -9.98
CA TRP A 322 -9.27 19.97 -9.11
C TRP A 322 -9.10 19.38 -7.70
N ILE A 323 -8.98 18.04 -7.58
CA ILE A 323 -8.93 17.37 -6.27
C ILE A 323 -7.60 17.59 -5.52
N ALA A 324 -6.56 18.04 -6.21
CA ALA A 324 -5.34 18.52 -5.56
C ALA A 324 -5.61 19.69 -4.62
N HIS A 325 -6.71 20.41 -4.77
CA HIS A 325 -7.02 21.61 -3.99
C HIS A 325 -8.41 21.53 -3.35
N ASN A 326 -9.39 21.14 -4.14
CA ASN A 326 -10.79 21.40 -3.86
C ASN A 326 -11.53 20.13 -3.41
N ARG A 327 -12.71 20.36 -2.83
CA ARG A 327 -13.67 19.30 -2.54
C ARG A 327 -14.11 18.60 -3.85
N PRO A 328 -14.19 17.27 -3.90
CA PRO A 328 -14.76 16.56 -5.05
C PRO A 328 -16.17 17.05 -5.40
N ARG A 329 -16.40 17.31 -6.69
CA ARG A 329 -17.67 17.76 -7.28
C ARG A 329 -18.49 16.60 -7.83
N THR A 330 -17.81 15.53 -8.25
CA THR A 330 -18.41 14.41 -8.98
C THR A 330 -18.03 13.07 -8.37
N PHE A 331 -18.78 12.03 -8.71
CA PHE A 331 -18.46 10.65 -8.31
C PHE A 331 -17.10 10.16 -8.81
N ARG A 332 -16.58 10.72 -9.92
CA ARG A 332 -15.26 10.35 -10.42
C ARG A 332 -14.14 10.97 -9.59
N GLU A 333 -14.36 12.18 -9.09
CA GLU A 333 -13.40 12.93 -8.28
C GLU A 333 -13.34 12.42 -6.83
N ALA A 334 -14.45 11.87 -6.33
CA ALA A 334 -14.57 11.28 -4.99
C ALA A 334 -13.93 9.88 -4.93
#